data_AF-A0A7C6PA10-F1
#
_entry.id   AF-A0A7C6PA10-F1
#
_cell.length_a   1.000
_cell.length_b   1.000
_cell.length_c   1.000
_cell.angle_alpha   90.00
_cell.angle_beta   90.00
_cell.angle_gamma   90.00
#
_symmetry.space_group_name_H-M   'P 1'
#
loop_
_entity.id
_entity.type
_entity.pdbx_description
1 polymer ?
#
loop_
_entity_poly.entity_id
_entity_poly.type
_entity_poly.pdbx_seq_one_letter_code
_entity_poly.pdbx_strand_id
1 'polypeptide(L)' 'MNNGEFVAVDFHVHTPSSTCYKGEKTDDEYLEILRRYSEKEVRVIAITDHNSIRGYKKILEI' A
#
# COMPACT_ATOMS: atom_id res chain seq x y z
N MET A 1 -0.33 -32.96 -1.24
CA MET A 1 -0.78 -31.64 -1.75
C MET A 1 -0.49 -30.64 -0.65
N ASN A 2 0.34 -29.63 -0.90
CA ASN A 2 0.43 -28.53 0.07
C ASN A 2 -0.92 -27.83 0.07
N ASN A 3 -1.65 -27.91 1.18
CA ASN A 3 -2.72 -26.98 1.44
C ASN A 3 -2.07 -25.59 1.40
N GLY A 4 -2.59 -24.69 0.57
CA GLY A 4 -2.01 -23.36 0.37
C GLY A 4 -1.73 -22.67 1.72
N GLU A 5 -0.69 -21.84 1.75
CA GLU A 5 -0.36 -21.03 2.91
C GLU A 5 -1.42 -19.94 3.10
N PHE A 6 -1.95 -19.80 4.32
CA PHE A 6 -2.76 -18.63 4.66
C PHE A 6 -1.83 -17.43 4.83
N VAL A 7 -2.13 -16.35 4.11
CA VAL A 7 -1.34 -15.13 4.13
C VAL A 7 -2.20 -13.93 4.52
N ALA A 8 -1.62 -12.98 5.23
CA ALA A 8 -2.26 -11.71 5.53
C ALA A 8 -2.31 -10.84 4.27
N VAL A 9 -3.47 -10.23 4.02
CA VAL A 9 -3.74 -9.38 2.85
C VAL A 9 -4.57 -8.17 3.29
N ASP A 10 -4.23 -6.99 2.79
CA ASP A 10 -5.01 -5.77 2.98
C ASP A 10 -5.52 -5.24 1.63
N PHE A 11 -6.84 -5.24 1.43
CA PHE A 11 -7.44 -4.81 0.18
C PHE A 11 -7.83 -3.33 0.13
N HIS A 12 -7.53 -2.55 1.18
CA HIS A 12 -7.98 -1.16 1.27
C HIS A 12 -6.89 -0.25 1.84
N VAL A 13 -5.90 0.08 1.01
CA VAL A 13 -4.80 0.99 1.37
C VAL A 13 -4.94 2.31 0.62
N HIS A 14 -5.05 3.41 1.38
CA HIS A 14 -4.92 4.76 0.84
C HIS A 14 -3.47 5.22 0.96
N THR A 15 -2.99 5.93 -0.07
CA THR A 15 -1.65 6.52 -0.16
C THR A 15 -1.73 8.04 -0.07
N PRO A 16 -0.59 8.77 -0.06
CA PRO A 16 -0.60 10.23 -0.10
C PRO A 16 -1.32 10.86 -1.29
N SER A 17 -1.54 10.09 -2.37
CA SER A 17 -2.36 10.50 -3.51
C SER A 17 -3.86 10.51 -3.24
N SER A 18 -4.32 9.90 -2.13
CA SER A 18 -5.72 9.94 -1.71
C SER A 18 -6.05 11.26 -1.00
N THR A 19 -7.26 11.75 -1.19
CA THR A 19 -7.74 13.00 -0.57
C THR A 19 -7.87 12.91 0.95
N CYS A 20 -8.13 11.72 1.48
CA CYS A 20 -8.31 11.47 2.91
C CYS A 20 -6.99 11.14 3.65
N TYR A 21 -5.87 11.02 2.93
CA TYR A 21 -4.59 10.66 3.53
C TYR A 21 -4.08 11.80 4.42
N LYS A 22 -3.75 11.44 5.66
CA LYS A 22 -3.38 12.40 6.71
C LYS A 22 -1.87 12.59 6.91
N GLY A 23 -1.06 11.66 6.41
CA GLY A 23 0.40 11.75 6.48
C GLY A 23 0.98 12.73 5.45
N GLU A 24 2.30 12.85 5.47
CA GLU A 24 3.04 13.71 4.54
C GLU A 24 2.82 13.28 3.08
N LYS A 25 2.85 14.23 2.15
CA LYS A 25 2.66 13.95 0.72
C LYS A 25 3.98 13.94 -0.04
N THR A 26 4.92 13.15 0.46
CA THR A 26 6.28 12.99 -0.05
C THR A 26 6.53 11.57 -0.56
N ASP A 27 7.60 11.40 -1.34
CA ASP A 27 8.02 10.09 -1.86
C ASP A 27 8.40 9.12 -0.73
N ASP A 28 9.02 9.65 0.34
CA ASP A 28 9.39 8.88 1.53
C ASP A 28 8.17 8.26 2.23
N GLU A 29 7.00 8.92 2.19
CA GLU A 29 5.79 8.38 2.81
C GLU A 29 5.27 7.13 2.06
N TYR A 30 5.44 7.06 0.73
CA TYR A 30 5.09 5.85 -0.02
C TYR A 30 6.00 4.67 0.38
N LEU A 31 7.30 4.93 0.55
CA LEU A 31 8.25 3.93 1.05
C LEU A 31 7.88 3.45 2.46
N GLU A 32 7.47 4.38 3.32
CA GLU A 32 7.06 4.08 4.69
C GLU A 32 5.80 3.22 4.75
N ILE A 33 4.83 3.42 3.84
CA ILE A 33 3.68 2.52 3.68
C ILE A 33 4.16 1.09 3.40
N LEU A 34 5.05 0.91 2.41
CA LEU A 34 5.56 -0.43 2.05
C LEU A 34 6.32 -1.09 3.20
N ARG A 35 7.19 -0.33 3.89
CA ARG A 35 7.93 -0.82 5.06
C ARG A 35 6.99 -1.29 6.15
N ARG A 36 5.97 -0.49 6.49
CA ARG A 36 4.98 -0.82 7.52
C ARG A 36 4.21 -2.10 7.22
N TYR A 37 3.86 -2.37 5.97
CA TYR A 37 3.20 -3.62 5.59
C TYR A 37 4.16 -4.81 5.56
N SER A 38 5.40 -4.59 5.15
CA SER A 38 6.46 -5.61 5.20
C SER A 38 6.76 -6.04 6.64
N GLU A 39 6.89 -5.09 7.58
CA GLU A 39 7.13 -5.36 9.01
C GLU A 39 5.97 -6.11 9.68
N LYS A 40 4.75 -5.94 9.15
CA LYS A 40 3.54 -6.65 9.61
C LYS A 40 3.32 -7.99 8.92
N GLU A 41 4.26 -8.43 8.08
CA GLU A 41 4.17 -9.68 7.30
C GLU A 41 2.91 -9.77 6.42
N VAL A 42 2.39 -8.62 5.98
CA VAL A 42 1.26 -8.57 5.03
C VAL A 42 1.81 -8.81 3.63
N ARG A 43 1.43 -9.92 3.02
CA ARG A 43 2.03 -10.41 1.77
C ARG A 43 1.49 -9.71 0.54
N VAL A 44 0.27 -9.16 0.62
CA VAL A 44 -0.39 -8.49 -0.50
C VAL A 44 -1.13 -7.26 0.03
N ILE A 45 -1.00 -6.14 -0.70
CA ILE A 45 -1.80 -4.93 -0.47
C ILE A 45 -2.45 -4.47 -1.76
N ALA A 46 -3.65 -3.88 -1.68
CA ALA A 46 -4.30 -3.20 -2.79
C ALA A 46 -4.39 -1.69 -2.53
N ILE A 47 -3.91 -0.90 -3.49
CA ILE A 47 -3.99 0.55 -3.44
C ILE A 47 -5.36 1.00 -3.97
N THR A 48 -6.12 1.68 -3.11
CA THR A 48 -7.51 2.08 -3.36
C THR A 48 -7.72 3.57 -3.07
N ASP A 49 -6.87 4.43 -3.63
CA ASP A 49 -7.01 5.89 -3.50
C ASP A 49 -8.37 6.39 -4.01
N HIS A 50 -8.89 7.45 -3.40
CA HIS A 50 -10.16 8.03 -3.83
C HIS A 50 -10.09 8.52 -5.28
N ASN A 51 -10.87 7.87 -6.15
CA ASN A 51 -11.07 8.24 -7.56
C ASN A 51 -9.77 8.41 -8.36
N SER A 52 -8.71 7.69 -7.99
CA SER A 52 -7.38 7.87 -8.56
C SER A 52 -6.57 6.58 -8.51
N ILE A 53 -5.67 6.40 -9.48
CA ILE A 53 -4.66 5.33 -9.51
C ILE A 53 -3.24 5.88 -9.32
N ARG A 54 -3.11 7.18 -8.98
CA ARG A 54 -1.82 7.86 -8.89
C ARG A 54 -0.89 7.25 -7.85
N GLY A 55 -1.42 6.81 -6.70
CA GLY A 55 -0.58 6.22 -5.66
C GLY A 55 0.07 4.91 -6.10
N TYR A 56 -0.70 4.02 -6.75
CA TYR A 56 -0.15 2.81 -7.37
C TYR A 56 0.94 3.13 -8.40
N LYS A 57 0.69 4.10 -9.31
CA LYS A 57 1.68 4.51 -10.30
C LYS A 57 2.96 5.04 -9.65
N LYS A 58 2.81 5.87 -8.61
CA LYS A 58 3.95 6.44 -7.90
C LYS A 58 4.80 5.36 -7.23
N ILE A 59 4.17 4.36 -6.62
CA ILE A 59 4.89 3.22 -6.03
C ILE A 59 5.72 2.45 -7.08
N LEU A 60 5.28 2.37 -8.34
CA LEU A 60 6.05 1.71 -9.40
C LEU A 60 7.23 2.55 -9.91
N GLU A 61 7.26 3.84 -9.62
CA GLU A 61 8.31 4.77 -10.04
C GLU A 61 9.41 4.93 -8.98
N ILE A 62 9.13 4.54 -7.72
CA ILE A 62 10.05 4.57 -6.59
C ILE A 62 10.84 3.27 -6.54
#